data_AF-A0A8J7FZ60-F1
#
_entry.id   AF-A0A8J7FZ60-F1
#
_cell.length_a   1.000
_cell.length_b   1.000
_cell.length_c   1.000
_cell.angle_alpha   90.00
_cell.angle_beta   90.00
_cell.angle_gamma   90.00
#
_symmetry.space_group_name_H-M   'P 1'
#
loop_
_entity.id
_entity.type
_entity.pdbx_description
1 polymer ?
#
loop_
_entity_poly.entity_id
_entity_poly.type
_entity_poly.pdbx_seq_one_letter_code
_entity_poly.pdbx_strand_id
1 'polypeptide(L)'
;MADNQELEALITALDAEYAQPGYPLAHGAPDAGLLNSMAGLAPLFLEPARLQRFYFHRLRKLSWPGAECSRSYASLEAAHDELCLLRRTDSGWLTQRSQLQRLESLWVFGHDGLTRLGRNSDASHYLRHLKALQQTDRCASLPELLARPAVFAELAADEALIERLSASLLALEFRHDDWYDPDGPEAAYNWTSLKFWGAIYLLLFSEASCARDCIVRFTLAASLPHYRKQMETLQRMARAAESYRMTRHAYAF
;
A
#
# COMPACT_ATOMS: atom_id res chain seq x y z
N MET A 1 -4.05 26.72 21.54
CA MET A 1 -3.20 27.71 20.84
C MET A 1 -1.77 27.21 20.65
N ALA A 2 -1.16 26.57 21.66
CA ALA A 2 0.16 25.95 21.53
C ALA A 2 0.21 24.87 20.41
N ASP A 3 -0.78 23.97 20.38
CA ASP A 3 -0.80 22.86 19.41
C ASP A 3 -0.86 23.30 17.93
N ASN A 4 -1.51 24.43 17.64
CA ASN A 4 -1.56 24.97 16.28
C ASN A 4 -0.21 25.55 15.85
N GLN A 5 0.48 26.26 16.75
CA GLN A 5 1.81 26.79 16.47
C GLN A 5 2.85 25.68 16.27
N GLU A 6 2.74 24.59 17.04
CA GLU A 6 3.60 23.42 16.89
C GLU A 6 3.37 22.70 15.56
N LEU A 7 2.10 22.51 15.16
CA LEU A 7 1.73 21.93 13.87
C LEU A 7 2.26 22.76 12.68
N GLU A 8 2.06 24.08 12.71
CA GLU A 8 2.55 24.98 11.65
C GLU A 8 4.08 25.01 11.59
N ALA A 9 4.77 25.01 12.74
CA ALA A 9 6.21 24.93 12.81
C ALA A 9 6.74 23.61 12.23
N LEU A 10 6.10 22.48 12.56
CA LEU A 10 6.43 21.17 12.01
C LEU A 10 6.29 21.13 10.48
N ILE A 11 5.15 21.59 9.94
CA ILE A 11 4.93 21.61 8.49
C ILE A 11 5.97 22.48 7.80
N THR A 12 6.28 23.65 8.39
CA THR A 12 7.30 24.57 7.85
C THR A 12 8.70 23.95 7.88
N ALA A 13 9.06 23.26 8.96
CA ALA A 13 10.33 22.56 9.06
C ALA A 13 10.45 21.45 8.01
N LEU A 14 9.40 20.65 7.82
CA LEU A 14 9.35 19.61 6.79
C LEU A 14 9.41 20.20 5.37
N ASP A 15 8.67 21.28 5.10
CA ASP A 15 8.76 21.98 3.81
C ASP A 15 10.19 22.47 3.53
N ALA A 16 10.88 22.99 4.56
CA ALA A 16 12.27 23.43 4.44
C ALA A 16 13.27 22.28 4.26
N GLU A 17 13.10 21.16 4.98
CA GLU A 17 13.88 19.92 4.79
C GLU A 17 13.76 19.44 3.35
N TYR A 18 12.53 19.41 2.81
CA TYR A 18 12.27 18.88 1.48
C TYR A 18 12.56 19.83 0.33
N ALA A 19 12.76 21.12 0.59
CA ALA A 19 13.27 22.06 -0.38
C ALA A 19 14.77 21.88 -0.68
N GLN A 20 15.49 21.10 0.15
CA GLN A 20 16.92 20.87 -0.05
C GLN A 20 17.19 19.94 -1.25
N PRO A 21 18.05 20.34 -2.20
CA PRO A 21 18.43 19.49 -3.33
C PRO A 21 19.08 18.18 -2.85
N GLY A 22 18.59 17.04 -3.34
CA GLY A 22 19.20 15.74 -3.08
C GLY A 22 18.83 15.08 -1.75
N TYR A 23 17.86 15.59 -0.99
CA TYR A 23 17.42 14.95 0.25
C TYR A 23 16.75 13.58 -0.03
N PRO A 24 17.37 12.44 0.33
CA PRO A 24 16.81 11.13 0.05
C PRO A 24 15.60 10.86 0.98
N LEU A 25 14.54 10.26 0.43
CA LEU A 25 13.30 9.94 1.15
C LEU A 25 13.49 9.02 2.39
N ALA A 26 14.67 8.43 2.60
CA ALA A 26 14.81 7.20 3.39
C ALA A 26 15.72 7.24 4.63
N HIS A 27 16.51 8.29 4.91
CA HIS A 27 17.49 8.19 6.00
C HIS A 27 17.50 9.36 7.00
N GLY A 28 17.00 9.06 8.21
CA GLY A 28 17.09 9.89 9.41
C GLY A 28 15.72 10.37 9.90
N ALA A 29 14.94 9.53 10.61
CA ALA A 29 13.62 9.94 11.09
C ALA A 29 13.59 10.22 12.61
N PRO A 30 13.58 11.50 13.01
CA PRO A 30 12.92 11.94 14.24
C PRO A 30 11.41 12.27 14.07
N ASP A 31 10.88 12.43 12.85
CA ASP A 31 9.58 13.14 12.70
C ASP A 31 8.34 12.29 12.35
N ALA A 32 8.49 11.01 12.01
CA ALA A 32 7.32 10.14 11.77
C ALA A 32 6.49 9.93 13.05
N GLY A 33 7.16 9.85 14.21
CA GLY A 33 6.50 9.78 15.52
C GLY A 33 5.69 11.04 15.84
N LEU A 34 6.24 12.21 15.51
CA LEU A 34 5.57 13.50 15.72
C LEU A 34 4.40 13.73 14.74
N LEU A 35 4.56 13.37 13.47
CA LEU A 35 3.44 13.39 12.51
C LEU A 35 2.30 12.46 12.93
N ASN A 36 2.62 11.30 13.52
CA ASN A 36 1.62 10.37 14.02
C ASN A 36 0.95 10.86 15.31
N SER A 37 1.70 11.47 16.25
CA SER A 37 1.11 12.01 17.48
C SER A 37 0.15 13.18 17.20
N MET A 38 0.41 13.94 16.13
CA MET A 38 -0.41 15.09 15.73
C MET A 38 -1.55 14.74 14.77
N ALA A 39 -1.65 13.48 14.33
CA ALA A 39 -2.61 13.05 13.30
C ALA A 39 -4.07 13.37 13.64
N GLY A 40 -4.48 13.20 14.91
CA GLY A 40 -5.84 13.49 15.35
C GLY A 40 -6.15 14.98 15.50
N LEU A 41 -5.12 15.81 15.71
CA LEU A 41 -5.26 17.26 15.94
C LEU A 41 -5.19 18.05 14.63
N ALA A 42 -4.37 17.62 13.67
CA ALA A 42 -4.18 18.32 12.40
C ALA A 42 -5.50 18.67 11.68
N PRO A 43 -6.49 17.76 11.53
CA PRO A 43 -7.75 18.09 10.87
C PRO A 43 -8.64 19.09 11.63
N LEU A 44 -8.36 19.33 12.91
CA LEU A 44 -9.12 20.24 13.77
C LEU A 44 -8.55 21.66 13.78
N PHE A 45 -7.25 21.81 13.54
CA PHE A 45 -6.55 23.09 13.71
C PHE A 45 -5.95 23.66 12.43
N LEU A 46 -5.74 22.83 11.40
CA LEU A 46 -5.15 23.28 10.15
C LEU A 46 -6.21 23.65 9.13
N GLU A 47 -5.98 24.77 8.46
CA GLU A 47 -6.73 25.14 7.27
C GLU A 47 -6.47 24.14 6.12
N PRO A 48 -7.40 23.97 5.16
CA PRO A 48 -7.34 22.91 4.16
C PRO A 48 -6.01 22.79 3.38
N ALA A 49 -5.39 23.92 3.03
CA ALA A 49 -4.12 23.93 2.31
C ALA A 49 -2.95 23.43 3.18
N ARG A 50 -2.94 23.78 4.47
CA ARG A 50 -1.94 23.29 5.43
C ARG A 50 -2.18 21.83 5.80
N LEU A 51 -3.44 21.43 5.90
CA LEU A 51 -3.81 20.05 6.12
C LEU A 51 -3.40 19.15 4.93
N GLN A 52 -3.55 19.62 3.70
CA GLN A 52 -3.00 18.94 2.51
C GLN A 52 -1.49 18.76 2.63
N ARG A 53 -0.74 19.82 3.00
CA ARG A 53 0.71 19.74 3.21
C ARG A 53 1.10 18.75 4.31
N PHE A 54 0.37 18.75 5.42
CA PHE A 54 0.56 17.78 6.50
C PHE A 54 0.35 16.34 5.99
N TYR A 55 -0.73 16.06 5.26
CA TYR A 55 -0.96 14.74 4.68
C TYR A 55 0.09 14.36 3.64
N PHE A 56 0.55 15.31 2.83
CA PHE A 56 1.61 15.07 1.85
C PHE A 56 2.88 14.56 2.53
N HIS A 57 3.30 15.20 3.63
CA HIS A 57 4.46 14.77 4.41
C HIS A 57 4.26 13.40 5.06
N ARG A 58 3.06 13.14 5.59
CA ARG A 58 2.71 11.81 6.13
C ARG A 58 2.83 10.71 5.07
N LEU A 59 2.25 10.93 3.89
CA LEU A 59 2.31 9.98 2.78
C LEU A 59 3.74 9.77 2.28
N ARG A 60 4.58 10.81 2.26
CA ARG A 60 6.02 10.68 1.92
C ARG A 60 6.79 9.81 2.90
N LYS A 61 6.47 9.88 4.19
CA LYS A 61 7.09 9.05 5.24
C LYS A 61 6.37 7.69 5.40
N LEU A 62 5.53 7.28 4.45
CA LEU A 62 4.76 6.02 4.48
C LEU A 62 3.83 5.87 5.70
N SER A 63 3.40 7.00 6.28
CA SER A 63 2.37 7.04 7.31
C SER A 63 1.02 7.31 6.66
N TRP A 64 0.25 6.26 6.41
CA TRP A 64 -1.09 6.35 5.83
C TRP A 64 -2.08 6.90 6.86
N PRO A 65 -2.77 8.03 6.58
CA PRO A 65 -3.77 8.57 7.50
C PRO A 65 -4.94 7.61 7.71
N GLY A 66 -5.32 7.37 8.97
CA GLY A 66 -6.42 6.50 9.33
C GLY A 66 -7.76 7.23 9.39
N ALA A 67 -8.61 6.80 10.33
CA ALA A 67 -9.97 7.33 10.48
C ALA A 67 -10.02 8.85 10.73
N GLU A 68 -8.93 9.45 11.22
CA GLU A 68 -8.80 10.89 11.44
C GLU A 68 -9.00 11.73 10.16
N CYS A 69 -8.77 11.15 8.97
CA CYS A 69 -8.96 11.86 7.70
C CYS A 69 -10.41 11.87 7.19
N SER A 70 -11.36 11.25 7.91
CA SER A 70 -12.72 11.05 7.39
C SER A 70 -13.43 12.34 6.97
N ARG A 71 -13.20 13.44 7.69
CA ARG A 71 -13.79 14.76 7.41
C ARG A 71 -12.97 15.61 6.43
N SER A 72 -11.76 15.18 6.13
CA SER A 72 -10.76 15.91 5.36
C SER A 72 -10.18 15.07 4.21
N TYR A 73 -10.93 14.06 3.77
CA TYR A 73 -10.48 13.12 2.73
C TYR A 73 -10.11 13.84 1.43
N ALA A 74 -10.82 14.92 1.08
CA ALA A 74 -10.47 15.73 -0.09
C ALA A 74 -9.04 16.31 0.01
N SER A 75 -8.62 16.80 1.19
CA SER A 75 -7.25 17.28 1.42
C SER A 75 -6.23 16.13 1.35
N LEU A 76 -6.61 14.93 1.81
CA LEU A 76 -5.76 13.74 1.71
C LEU A 76 -5.59 13.27 0.26
N GLU A 77 -6.68 13.22 -0.51
CA GLU A 77 -6.64 12.85 -1.94
C GLU A 77 -5.81 13.88 -2.72
N ALA A 78 -5.98 15.18 -2.46
CA ALA A 78 -5.17 16.23 -3.07
C ALA A 78 -3.67 16.09 -2.74
N ALA A 79 -3.34 15.74 -1.49
CA ALA A 79 -1.97 15.47 -1.07
C ALA A 79 -1.36 14.27 -1.80
N HIS A 80 -2.15 13.21 -2.00
CA HIS A 80 -1.74 12.04 -2.77
C HIS A 80 -1.55 12.36 -4.26
N ASP A 81 -2.46 13.13 -4.87
CA ASP A 81 -2.35 13.63 -6.24
C ASP A 81 -1.06 14.45 -6.43
N GLU A 82 -0.76 15.36 -5.51
CA GLU A 82 0.47 16.15 -5.55
C GLU A 82 1.74 15.28 -5.44
N LEU A 83 1.73 14.30 -4.53
CA LEU A 83 2.84 13.35 -4.39
C LEU A 83 3.04 12.52 -5.67
N CYS A 84 1.98 12.21 -6.40
CA CYS A 84 2.04 11.55 -7.70
C CYS A 84 2.60 12.46 -8.82
N LEU A 85 2.41 13.78 -8.74
CA LEU A 85 2.92 14.74 -9.73
C LEU A 85 4.44 14.93 -9.64
N LEU A 86 5.02 14.88 -8.43
CA LEU A 86 6.47 14.98 -8.25
C LEU A 86 7.26 13.88 -8.96
N ARG A 87 6.62 12.75 -9.27
CA ARG A 87 7.18 11.67 -10.08
C ARG A 87 7.40 12.05 -11.54
N ARG A 88 6.64 13.02 -12.07
CA ARG A 88 6.60 13.34 -13.51
C ARG A 88 7.63 14.38 -13.93
N THR A 89 8.39 14.97 -13.02
CA THR A 89 9.36 16.02 -13.36
C THR A 89 10.71 15.42 -13.76
N ASP A 90 11.21 15.83 -14.92
CA ASP A 90 12.43 15.34 -15.63
C ASP A 90 13.77 15.51 -14.88
N SER A 91 13.78 15.92 -13.61
CA SER A 91 15.01 16.23 -12.86
C SER A 91 15.78 15.01 -12.34
N GLY A 92 15.39 13.79 -12.73
CA GLY A 92 16.18 12.56 -12.58
C GLY A 92 16.44 12.06 -11.16
N TRP A 93 16.15 12.84 -10.12
CA TRP A 93 16.62 12.54 -8.75
C TRP A 93 15.55 12.66 -7.65
N LEU A 94 14.30 13.00 -7.99
CA LEU A 94 13.24 13.11 -7.00
C LEU A 94 12.14 12.09 -7.29
N THR A 95 12.17 11.02 -6.49
CA THR A 95 11.03 10.14 -6.15
C THR A 95 10.69 9.00 -7.12
N GLN A 96 11.64 8.10 -7.39
CA GLN A 96 11.25 6.74 -7.76
C GLN A 96 10.60 6.08 -6.53
N ARG A 97 9.26 6.12 -6.46
CA ARG A 97 8.51 5.26 -5.56
C ARG A 97 8.79 3.82 -5.94
N SER A 98 9.15 2.97 -4.98
CA SER A 98 9.33 1.54 -5.26
C SER A 98 8.03 0.89 -5.72
N GLN A 99 8.09 -0.27 -6.38
CA GLN A 99 6.90 -0.95 -6.88
C GLN A 99 5.95 -1.27 -5.74
N LEU A 100 6.48 -1.51 -4.53
CA LEU A 100 5.65 -1.67 -3.34
C LEU A 100 4.88 -0.40 -3.00
N GLN A 101 5.50 0.78 -3.03
CA GLN A 101 4.80 2.04 -2.80
C GLN A 101 3.79 2.33 -3.91
N ARG A 102 4.08 1.93 -5.15
CA ARG A 102 3.13 1.99 -6.26
C ARG A 102 1.95 1.05 -6.03
N LEU A 103 2.20 -0.19 -5.60
CA LEU A 103 1.18 -1.18 -5.27
C LEU A 103 0.25 -0.65 -4.18
N GLU A 104 0.81 -0.09 -3.10
CA GLU A 104 0.05 0.53 -2.02
C GLU A 104 -0.81 1.69 -2.52
N SER A 105 -0.28 2.53 -3.40
CA SER A 105 -1.02 3.67 -3.96
C SER A 105 -2.16 3.21 -4.88
N LEU A 106 -1.91 2.23 -5.75
CA LEU A 106 -2.94 1.64 -6.61
C LEU A 106 -4.01 0.93 -5.79
N TRP A 107 -3.63 0.22 -4.75
CA TRP A 107 -4.56 -0.45 -3.84
C TRP A 107 -5.40 0.58 -3.07
N VAL A 108 -4.78 1.51 -2.36
CA VAL A 108 -5.48 2.38 -1.42
C VAL A 108 -6.20 3.55 -2.10
N PHE A 109 -5.56 4.19 -3.07
CA PHE A 109 -6.09 5.37 -3.77
C PHE A 109 -6.67 5.05 -5.15
N GLY A 110 -6.35 3.89 -5.74
CA GLY A 110 -6.78 3.54 -7.09
C GLY A 110 -5.88 4.12 -8.19
N HIS A 111 -4.79 4.81 -7.86
CA HIS A 111 -3.84 5.36 -8.83
C HIS A 111 -2.44 5.59 -8.21
N ASP A 112 -1.41 5.73 -9.04
CA ASP A 112 -0.02 6.00 -8.61
C ASP A 112 0.66 7.14 -9.42
N GLY A 113 -0.13 7.91 -10.16
CA GLY A 113 0.34 8.99 -11.04
C GLY A 113 0.68 8.56 -12.47
N LEU A 114 0.90 7.27 -12.72
CA LEU A 114 1.06 6.73 -14.08
C LEU A 114 -0.13 5.88 -14.49
N THR A 115 -0.59 5.02 -13.58
CA THR A 115 -1.73 4.14 -13.75
C THR A 115 -2.90 4.67 -12.94
N ARG A 116 -4.11 4.54 -13.50
CA ARG A 116 -5.37 4.88 -12.84
C ARG A 116 -6.37 3.75 -13.04
N LEU A 117 -6.72 3.10 -11.94
CA LEU A 117 -7.68 1.98 -11.87
C LEU A 117 -9.06 2.46 -11.39
N GLY A 118 -9.09 3.59 -10.69
CA GLY A 118 -10.31 4.21 -10.17
C GLY A 118 -9.98 5.36 -9.22
N ARG A 119 -11.01 5.90 -8.57
CA ARG A 119 -10.88 6.78 -7.41
C ARG A 119 -11.77 6.28 -6.29
N ASN A 120 -11.44 6.65 -5.06
CA ASN A 120 -12.38 6.47 -3.96
C ASN A 120 -13.53 7.48 -4.11
N SER A 121 -14.74 7.05 -3.78
CA SER A 121 -15.92 7.92 -3.76
C SER A 121 -15.90 8.86 -2.55
N ASP A 122 -15.30 8.40 -1.46
CA ASP A 122 -15.33 9.03 -0.15
C ASP A 122 -14.24 8.40 0.77
N ALA A 123 -14.17 8.92 2.00
CA ALA A 123 -13.27 8.42 3.03
C ALA A 123 -13.53 6.96 3.43
N SER A 124 -14.79 6.51 3.44
CA SER A 124 -15.12 5.13 3.83
C SER A 124 -14.59 4.13 2.81
N HIS A 125 -14.63 4.46 1.53
CA HIS A 125 -14.02 3.67 0.47
C HIS A 125 -12.49 3.60 0.66
N TYR A 126 -11.82 4.73 0.90
CA TYR A 126 -10.39 4.78 1.21
C TYR A 126 -10.01 3.92 2.43
N LEU A 127 -10.69 4.11 3.57
CA LEU A 127 -10.41 3.42 4.82
C LEU A 127 -10.57 1.91 4.71
N ARG A 128 -11.47 1.45 3.84
CA ARG A 128 -11.68 0.03 3.58
C ARG A 128 -10.45 -0.62 2.94
N HIS A 129 -9.91 -0.01 1.88
CA HIS A 129 -8.68 -0.47 1.24
C HIS A 129 -7.48 -0.35 2.19
N LEU A 130 -7.38 0.75 2.93
CA LEU A 130 -6.33 0.93 3.92
C LEU A 130 -6.38 -0.14 5.02
N LYS A 131 -7.57 -0.50 5.53
CA LYS A 131 -7.73 -1.56 6.53
C LYS A 131 -7.15 -2.88 6.02
N ALA A 132 -7.39 -3.22 4.75
CA ALA A 132 -6.89 -4.45 4.16
C ALA A 132 -5.34 -4.44 4.07
N LEU A 133 -4.75 -3.36 3.58
CA LEU A 133 -3.29 -3.17 3.57
C LEU A 133 -2.68 -3.25 4.99
N GLN A 134 -3.31 -2.60 5.97
CA GLN A 134 -2.82 -2.65 7.36
C GLN A 134 -2.88 -4.06 7.97
N GLN A 135 -3.81 -4.92 7.53
CA GLN A 135 -3.81 -6.31 8.00
C GLN A 135 -2.62 -7.10 7.46
N THR A 136 -2.14 -6.81 6.24
CA THR A 136 -0.93 -7.43 5.70
C THR A 136 0.32 -6.96 6.44
N ASP A 137 0.35 -5.68 6.82
CA ASP A 137 1.51 -5.05 7.50
C ASP A 137 1.70 -5.49 8.95
N ARG A 138 0.66 -6.07 9.57
CA ARG A 138 0.72 -6.60 10.94
C ARG A 138 1.49 -7.91 11.04
N CYS A 139 1.82 -8.55 9.93
CA CYS A 139 2.54 -9.81 9.92
C CYS A 139 4.04 -9.55 9.74
N ALA A 140 4.86 -10.12 10.62
CA ALA A 140 6.31 -10.02 10.55
C ALA A 140 6.93 -11.11 9.65
N SER A 141 6.15 -12.11 9.24
CA SER A 141 6.65 -13.22 8.43
C SER A 141 5.56 -13.93 7.61
N LEU A 142 5.97 -14.73 6.62
CA LEU A 142 5.07 -15.59 5.84
C LEU A 142 4.31 -16.60 6.71
N PRO A 143 4.93 -17.30 7.69
CA PRO A 143 4.18 -18.15 8.63
C PRO A 143 3.08 -17.40 9.39
N GLU A 144 3.32 -16.16 9.82
CA GLU A 144 2.30 -15.36 10.50
C GLU A 144 1.13 -14.98 9.57
N LEU A 145 1.41 -14.69 8.29
CA LEU A 145 0.34 -14.50 7.30
C LEU A 145 -0.52 -15.75 7.19
N LEU A 146 0.11 -16.92 7.02
CA LEU A 146 -0.57 -18.20 6.87
C LEU A 146 -1.40 -18.59 8.10
N ALA A 147 -0.98 -18.16 9.30
CA ALA A 147 -1.67 -18.42 10.57
C ALA A 147 -2.95 -17.59 10.77
N ARG A 148 -3.27 -16.64 9.88
CA ARG A 148 -4.42 -15.72 10.04
C ARG A 148 -5.50 -15.88 8.95
N PRO A 149 -5.89 -17.10 8.52
CA PRO A 149 -6.77 -17.30 7.37
C PRO A 149 -8.15 -16.65 7.53
N ALA A 150 -8.69 -16.59 8.76
CA ALA A 150 -9.97 -15.97 9.04
C ALA A 150 -10.01 -14.46 8.71
N VAL A 151 -8.90 -13.74 8.99
CA VAL A 151 -8.80 -12.29 8.70
C VAL A 151 -8.81 -12.05 7.19
N PHE A 152 -8.06 -12.86 6.44
CA PHE A 152 -8.01 -12.75 4.99
C PHE A 152 -9.32 -13.17 4.32
N ALA A 153 -9.97 -14.21 4.84
CA ALA A 153 -11.28 -14.64 4.35
C ALA A 153 -12.38 -13.58 4.56
N GLU A 154 -12.37 -12.87 5.70
CA GLU A 154 -13.31 -11.75 5.94
C GLU A 154 -13.09 -10.62 4.93
N LEU A 155 -11.84 -10.23 4.70
CA LEU A 155 -11.53 -9.15 3.76
C LEU A 155 -11.83 -9.56 2.31
N ALA A 156 -11.60 -10.82 1.94
CA ALA A 156 -11.79 -11.30 0.58
C ALA A 156 -13.26 -11.39 0.13
N ALA A 157 -14.21 -11.23 1.06
CA ALA A 157 -15.63 -11.11 0.77
C ALA A 157 -16.02 -9.75 0.16
N ASP A 158 -15.14 -8.74 0.22
CA ASP A 158 -15.36 -7.44 -0.42
C ASP A 158 -14.91 -7.46 -1.88
N GLU A 159 -15.86 -7.62 -2.79
CA GLU A 159 -15.59 -7.70 -4.23
C GLU A 159 -14.86 -6.46 -4.78
N ALA A 160 -15.22 -5.25 -4.33
CA ALA A 160 -14.61 -4.02 -4.82
C ALA A 160 -13.13 -3.90 -4.38
N LEU A 161 -12.79 -4.40 -3.19
CA LEU A 161 -11.42 -4.55 -2.73
C LEU A 161 -10.64 -5.51 -3.63
N ILE A 162 -11.23 -6.68 -3.92
CA ILE A 162 -10.61 -7.73 -4.72
C ILE A 162 -10.37 -7.30 -6.17
N GLU A 163 -11.34 -6.63 -6.78
CA GLU A 163 -11.23 -6.10 -8.14
C GLU A 163 -10.07 -5.10 -8.23
N ARG A 164 -10.01 -4.13 -7.31
CA ARG A 164 -8.93 -3.15 -7.29
C ARG A 164 -7.57 -3.78 -7.03
N LEU A 165 -7.48 -4.71 -6.08
CA LEU A 165 -6.24 -5.39 -5.76
C LEU A 165 -5.72 -6.21 -6.95
N SER A 166 -6.61 -6.94 -7.61
CA SER A 166 -6.29 -7.73 -8.81
C SER A 166 -5.81 -6.83 -9.94
N ALA A 167 -6.51 -5.71 -10.20
CA ALA A 167 -6.11 -4.73 -11.19
C ALA A 167 -4.76 -4.06 -10.84
N SER A 168 -4.48 -3.84 -9.55
CA SER A 168 -3.21 -3.27 -9.07
C SER A 168 -2.04 -4.20 -9.34
N LEU A 169 -2.17 -5.49 -9.01
CA LEU A 169 -1.15 -6.49 -9.26
C LEU A 169 -0.87 -6.68 -10.75
N LEU A 170 -1.93 -6.71 -11.57
CA LEU A 170 -1.82 -6.81 -13.03
C LEU A 170 -1.14 -5.58 -13.64
N ALA A 171 -1.48 -4.37 -13.18
CA ALA A 171 -0.87 -3.13 -13.66
C ALA A 171 0.64 -3.02 -13.37
N LEU A 172 1.11 -3.73 -12.34
CA LEU A 172 2.53 -3.81 -12.00
C LEU A 172 3.21 -5.07 -12.54
N GLU A 173 2.49 -5.87 -13.34
CA GLU A 173 2.99 -7.16 -13.87
C GLU A 173 3.58 -8.06 -12.77
N PHE A 174 3.03 -7.98 -11.56
CA PHE A 174 3.50 -8.70 -10.37
C PHE A 174 4.93 -8.35 -9.90
N ARG A 175 5.57 -7.34 -10.50
CA ARG A 175 6.88 -6.84 -10.04
C ARG A 175 6.67 -6.01 -8.79
N HIS A 176 7.41 -6.32 -7.74
CA HIS A 176 7.33 -5.60 -6.46
C HIS A 176 8.70 -5.15 -5.93
N ASP A 177 9.79 -5.42 -6.66
CA ASP A 177 11.08 -4.83 -6.39
C ASP A 177 11.53 -4.00 -7.60
N ASP A 178 11.74 -2.70 -7.37
CA ASP A 178 12.17 -1.73 -8.39
C ASP A 178 13.68 -1.59 -8.50
N TRP A 179 14.42 -2.09 -7.50
CA TRP A 179 15.89 -2.02 -7.51
C TRP A 179 16.51 -3.19 -8.26
N TYR A 180 15.67 -4.12 -8.72
CA TYR A 180 16.09 -5.24 -9.53
C TYR A 180 16.24 -4.81 -10.99
N ASP A 181 17.49 -4.81 -11.43
CA ASP A 181 17.84 -4.81 -12.85
C ASP A 181 17.54 -6.20 -13.44
N PRO A 182 16.67 -6.32 -14.48
CA PRO A 182 16.43 -7.59 -15.17
C PRO A 182 17.70 -8.23 -15.74
N ASP A 183 18.70 -7.41 -16.09
CA ASP A 183 20.00 -7.86 -16.57
C ASP A 183 20.99 -8.13 -15.40
N GLY A 184 20.59 -7.82 -14.17
CA GLY A 184 21.33 -8.04 -12.94
C GLY A 184 21.14 -9.43 -12.34
N PRO A 185 21.91 -9.77 -11.28
CA PRO A 185 21.83 -11.07 -10.63
C PRO A 185 20.46 -11.27 -9.97
N GLU A 186 19.84 -12.43 -10.21
CA GLU A 186 18.53 -12.81 -9.66
C GLU A 186 18.44 -12.62 -8.13
N ALA A 187 19.53 -12.87 -7.41
CA ALA A 187 19.62 -12.73 -5.95
C ALA A 187 19.42 -11.31 -5.42
N ALA A 188 19.48 -10.28 -6.28
CA ALA A 188 19.19 -8.90 -5.91
C ALA A 188 17.68 -8.62 -5.78
N TYR A 189 16.81 -9.50 -6.30
CA TYR A 189 15.35 -9.33 -6.23
C TYR A 189 14.78 -9.78 -4.88
N ASN A 190 14.14 -8.87 -4.15
CA ASN A 190 13.44 -9.15 -2.91
C ASN A 190 12.06 -9.79 -3.15
N TRP A 191 12.05 -11.10 -3.41
CA TRP A 191 10.83 -11.89 -3.64
C TRP A 191 9.99 -12.18 -2.38
N THR A 192 10.44 -11.80 -1.18
CA THR A 192 9.77 -12.14 0.09
C THR A 192 8.93 -11.00 0.67
N SER A 193 8.56 -10.01 -0.15
CA SER A 193 7.72 -8.89 0.32
C SER A 193 6.38 -9.38 0.87
N LEU A 194 6.17 -9.18 2.18
CA LEU A 194 4.95 -9.61 2.87
C LEU A 194 3.71 -8.85 2.41
N LYS A 195 3.86 -7.60 1.94
CA LYS A 195 2.78 -6.81 1.35
C LYS A 195 2.27 -7.43 0.06
N PHE A 196 3.19 -7.79 -0.82
CA PHE A 196 2.88 -8.51 -2.06
C PHE A 196 2.22 -9.87 -1.75
N TRP A 197 2.82 -10.64 -0.86
CA TRP A 197 2.32 -11.96 -0.50
C TRP A 197 0.98 -11.89 0.26
N GLY A 198 0.75 -10.87 1.07
CA GLY A 198 -0.53 -10.61 1.71
C GLY A 198 -1.63 -10.28 0.69
N ALA A 199 -1.31 -9.51 -0.35
CA ALA A 199 -2.22 -9.27 -1.47
C ALA A 199 -2.58 -10.56 -2.21
N ILE A 200 -1.58 -11.37 -2.58
CA ILE A 200 -1.79 -12.68 -3.23
C ILE A 200 -2.63 -13.61 -2.34
N TYR A 201 -2.34 -13.64 -1.04
CA TYR A 201 -3.09 -14.49 -0.10
C TYR A 201 -4.55 -14.07 0.01
N LEU A 202 -4.82 -12.76 0.00
CA LEU A 202 -6.17 -12.22 -0.01
C LEU A 202 -6.95 -12.63 -1.28
N LEU A 203 -6.32 -12.61 -2.45
CA LEU A 203 -6.92 -13.11 -3.70
C LEU A 203 -7.26 -14.61 -3.63
N LEU A 204 -6.42 -15.41 -2.98
CA LEU A 204 -6.66 -16.84 -2.81
C LEU A 204 -7.88 -17.16 -1.94
N PHE A 205 -8.43 -16.22 -1.16
CA PHE A 205 -9.69 -16.43 -0.43
C PHE A 205 -10.93 -15.98 -1.19
N SER A 206 -10.79 -15.18 -2.26
CA SER A 206 -11.93 -14.67 -3.00
C SER A 206 -12.49 -15.69 -3.98
N GLU A 207 -13.81 -15.65 -4.17
CA GLU A 207 -14.51 -16.43 -5.21
C GLU A 207 -14.66 -15.65 -6.52
N ALA A 208 -14.31 -14.37 -6.53
CA ALA A 208 -14.42 -13.50 -7.70
C ALA A 208 -13.61 -14.05 -8.88
N SER A 209 -14.15 -13.94 -10.10
CA SER A 209 -13.46 -14.37 -11.33
C SER A 209 -12.16 -13.59 -11.53
N CYS A 210 -12.16 -12.28 -11.26
CA CYS A 210 -10.98 -11.43 -11.40
C CYS A 210 -9.81 -11.88 -10.50
N ALA A 211 -10.08 -12.37 -9.29
CA ALA A 211 -9.05 -12.92 -8.41
C ALA A 211 -8.45 -14.20 -9.00
N ARG A 212 -9.29 -15.12 -9.47
CA ARG A 212 -8.84 -16.36 -10.12
C ARG A 212 -8.01 -16.07 -11.36
N ASP A 213 -8.47 -15.17 -12.22
CA ASP A 213 -7.75 -14.75 -13.43
C ASP A 213 -6.41 -14.10 -13.08
N CYS A 214 -6.37 -13.27 -12.04
CA CYS A 214 -5.13 -12.65 -11.55
C CYS A 214 -4.12 -13.71 -11.07
N ILE A 215 -4.55 -14.70 -10.29
CA ILE A 215 -3.69 -15.82 -9.86
C ILE A 215 -3.21 -16.65 -11.05
N VAL A 216 -4.07 -16.94 -12.02
CA VAL A 216 -3.66 -17.63 -13.25
C VAL A 216 -2.60 -16.82 -13.99
N ARG A 217 -2.81 -15.51 -14.18
CA ARG A 217 -1.82 -14.61 -14.82
C ARG A 217 -0.49 -14.60 -14.07
N PHE A 218 -0.52 -14.60 -12.74
CA PHE A 218 0.70 -14.69 -11.92
C PHE A 218 1.43 -16.02 -12.15
N THR A 219 0.71 -17.15 -12.18
CA THR A 219 1.33 -18.46 -12.48
C THR A 219 1.89 -18.57 -13.90
N LEU A 220 1.38 -17.79 -14.85
CA LEU A 220 1.88 -17.77 -16.24
C LEU A 220 3.03 -16.78 -16.45
N ALA A 221 3.35 -15.94 -15.46
CA ALA A 221 4.44 -14.98 -15.53
C ALA A 221 5.80 -15.66 -15.30
N ALA A 222 6.20 -16.53 -16.22
CA ALA A 222 7.44 -17.33 -16.14
C ALA A 222 8.73 -16.48 -16.13
N SER A 223 8.64 -15.21 -16.52
CA SER A 223 9.75 -14.24 -16.51
C SER A 223 10.00 -13.60 -15.15
N LEU A 224 9.28 -14.00 -14.09
CA LEU A 224 9.50 -13.44 -12.76
C LEU A 224 10.80 -13.96 -12.14
N PRO A 225 11.63 -13.11 -11.51
CA PRO A 225 12.79 -13.54 -10.74
C PRO A 225 12.38 -14.51 -9.64
N HIS A 226 13.18 -15.53 -9.34
CA HIS A 226 12.86 -16.54 -8.34
C HIS A 226 11.53 -17.27 -8.57
N TYR A 227 11.10 -17.40 -9.84
CA TYR A 227 9.82 -18.01 -10.23
C TYR A 227 9.50 -19.29 -9.44
N ARG A 228 10.45 -20.22 -9.34
CA ARG A 228 10.26 -21.47 -8.59
C ARG A 228 9.91 -21.23 -7.11
N LYS A 229 10.66 -20.36 -6.41
CA LYS A 229 10.42 -20.04 -4.99
C LYS A 229 9.09 -19.30 -4.79
N GLN A 230 8.75 -18.42 -5.74
CA GLN A 230 7.45 -17.74 -5.74
C GLN A 230 6.31 -18.76 -5.92
N MET A 231 6.42 -19.71 -6.84
CA MET A 231 5.41 -20.76 -7.04
C MET A 231 5.30 -21.70 -5.84
N GLU A 232 6.42 -22.06 -5.20
CA GLU A 232 6.41 -22.84 -3.95
C GLU A 232 5.67 -22.08 -2.82
N THR A 233 5.87 -20.77 -2.72
CA THR A 233 5.18 -19.91 -1.74
C THR A 233 3.68 -19.81 -2.04
N LEU A 234 3.31 -19.61 -3.31
CA LEU A 234 1.92 -19.61 -3.77
C LEU A 234 1.22 -20.93 -3.44
N GLN A 235 1.87 -22.07 -3.70
CA GLN A 235 1.30 -23.39 -3.40
C GLN A 235 1.06 -23.59 -1.89
N ARG A 236 1.98 -23.13 -1.04
CA ARG A 236 1.80 -23.17 0.42
C ARG A 236 0.60 -22.34 0.86
N MET A 237 0.44 -21.13 0.31
CA MET A 237 -0.71 -20.27 0.57
C MET A 237 -2.02 -20.87 0.08
N ALA A 238 -2.04 -21.41 -1.13
CA ALA A 238 -3.23 -22.05 -1.70
C ALA A 238 -3.71 -23.24 -0.85
N ARG A 239 -2.78 -24.07 -0.37
CA ARG A 239 -3.10 -25.18 0.54
C ARG A 239 -3.68 -24.69 1.87
N ALA A 240 -3.13 -23.61 2.44
CA ALA A 240 -3.62 -23.03 3.68
C ALA A 240 -5.03 -22.44 3.52
N ALA A 241 -5.27 -21.71 2.43
CA ALA A 241 -6.58 -21.18 2.11
C ALA A 241 -7.63 -22.28 1.92
N GLU A 242 -7.28 -23.33 1.17
CA GLU A 242 -8.18 -24.46 0.92
C GLU A 242 -8.51 -25.24 2.20
N SER A 243 -7.49 -25.53 3.02
CA SER A 243 -7.69 -26.21 4.32
C SER A 243 -8.64 -25.44 5.24
N TYR A 244 -8.53 -24.10 5.23
CA TYR A 244 -9.44 -23.24 5.99
C TYR A 244 -10.88 -23.31 5.48
N ARG A 245 -11.09 -23.25 4.16
CA ARG A 245 -12.44 -23.37 3.57
C ARG A 245 -13.10 -24.71 3.92
N MET A 246 -12.38 -25.81 3.77
CA MET A 246 -12.88 -27.15 4.12
C MET A 246 -13.30 -27.23 5.59
N THR A 247 -12.48 -26.67 6.49
CA THR A 247 -12.75 -26.63 7.92
C THR A 247 -14.02 -25.79 8.20
N ARG A 248 -14.15 -24.62 7.58
CA ARG A 248 -15.32 -23.75 7.76
C ARG A 248 -16.62 -24.39 7.30
N HIS A 249 -16.60 -25.13 6.18
CA HIS A 249 -17.79 -25.86 5.70
C HIS A 249 -18.16 -27.04 6.59
N ALA A 250 -17.17 -27.73 7.19
CA ALA A 250 -17.43 -28.87 8.09
C ALA A 250 -18.15 -28.46 9.39
N TYR A 251 -17.99 -27.21 9.86
CA TYR A 251 -18.58 -26.68 11.09
C TYR A 251 -19.76 -25.72 10.87
N ALA A 252 -20.26 -25.59 9.64
CA ALA A 252 -21.40 -24.74 9.30
C ALA A 252 -22.76 -25.48 9.37
N PHE A 253 -22.76 -26.73 9.83
CA PHE A 253 -23.94 -27.58 10.06
C PHE A 253 -24.15 -27.80 11.56
#